data_AF-A0A3S5ITE7-F1
#
_entry.id   AF-A0A3S5ITE7-F1
#
_cell.length_a   1.000
_cell.length_b   1.000
_cell.length_c   1.000
_cell.angle_alpha   90.00
_cell.angle_beta   90.00
_cell.angle_gamma   90.00
#
_symmetry.space_group_name_H-M   'P 1'
#
loop_
_entity.id
_entity.type
_entity.pdbx_description
1 polymer ?
#
loop_
_entity_poly.entity_id
_entity_poly.type
_entity_poly.pdbx_seq_one_letter_code
_entity_poly.pdbx_strand_id
1 'polypeptide(L)'
;MHSLTGGRQAVNELQVFLRAMSGAQRLWAKRIAAQEAKVRRFMIMEDSCRKKLRKSVLRSTNEQLKYLVNTDLLGSMEMKLPPRAAFNAFGIPTRQVTGFSVFAMARLHASTASLSDASPIALIADLLGAWEVLPPSKKEWYEAHAESVRRDLVAGHATNHSPQTASNLPSNEAEEHDEADWESRAYRCFLREGRRQLEASVGPLEEADWLALAPKEWGSLTLRQRKCYAQR
;
A
#
# COMPACT_ATOMS: atom_id res chain seq x y z
N MET A 1 61.42 56.76 52.46
CA MET A 1 61.54 55.31 52.15
C MET A 1 60.15 54.63 52.11
N HIS A 2 59.30 54.91 51.12
CA HIS A 2 57.90 54.39 51.07
C HIS A 2 57.53 53.69 49.75
N SER A 3 58.51 53.37 48.88
CA SER A 3 58.26 52.76 47.56
C SER A 3 58.21 51.22 47.57
N LEU A 4 58.85 50.57 48.55
CA LEU A 4 59.00 49.10 48.58
C LEU A 4 57.76 48.35 49.11
N THR A 5 56.90 49.01 49.88
CA THR A 5 55.69 48.41 50.46
C THR A 5 54.59 48.20 49.41
N GLY A 6 54.38 49.18 48.51
CA GLY A 6 53.41 49.07 47.42
C GLY A 6 53.78 47.98 46.40
N GLY A 7 55.06 47.84 46.07
CA GLY A 7 55.53 46.77 45.17
C GLY A 7 55.29 45.37 45.74
N ARG A 8 55.51 45.18 47.05
CA ARG A 8 55.29 43.87 47.70
C ARG A 8 53.79 43.52 47.80
N GLN A 9 52.93 44.51 47.99
CA GLN A 9 51.49 44.32 47.97
C GLN A 9 50.98 43.95 46.57
N ALA A 10 51.41 44.65 45.53
CA ALA A 10 51.03 44.36 44.15
C ALA A 10 51.40 42.93 43.73
N VAL A 11 52.60 42.46 44.11
CA VAL A 11 53.04 41.08 43.83
C VAL A 11 52.15 40.05 44.53
N ASN A 12 51.74 40.30 45.77
CA ASN A 12 50.86 39.40 46.51
C ASN A 12 49.46 39.34 45.87
N GLU A 13 48.89 40.47 45.49
CA GLU A 13 47.59 40.54 44.81
C GLU A 13 47.62 39.81 43.46
N LEU A 14 48.71 39.97 42.70
CA LEU A 14 48.92 39.25 41.44
C LEU A 14 49.03 37.73 41.65
N GLN A 15 49.69 37.29 42.73
CA GLN A 15 49.77 35.88 43.10
C GLN A 15 48.40 35.29 43.47
N VAL A 16 47.56 36.04 44.17
CA VAL A 16 46.18 35.63 44.50
C VAL A 16 45.35 35.54 43.22
N PHE A 17 45.45 36.53 42.34
CA PHE A 17 44.76 36.54 41.05
C PHE A 17 45.16 35.34 40.19
N LEU A 18 46.46 35.04 40.07
CA LEU A 18 46.96 33.88 39.31
C LEU A 18 46.48 32.54 39.90
N ARG A 19 46.39 32.43 41.23
CA ARG A 19 45.78 31.24 41.88
C ARG A 19 44.29 31.12 41.57
N ALA A 20 43.55 32.22 41.62
CA ALA A 20 42.13 32.22 41.28
C ALA A 20 41.91 31.84 39.80
N MET A 21 42.69 32.41 38.89
CA MET A 21 42.63 32.13 37.46
C MET A 21 42.98 30.68 37.13
N SER A 22 44.03 30.12 37.74
CA SER A 22 44.38 28.71 37.56
C SER A 22 43.30 27.76 38.12
N GLY A 23 42.65 28.12 39.23
CA GLY A 23 41.48 27.42 39.76
C GLY A 23 40.29 27.44 38.79
N ALA A 24 39.97 28.60 38.24
CA ALA A 24 38.92 28.77 37.25
C ALA A 24 39.23 27.96 35.97
N GLN A 25 40.45 28.03 35.45
CA GLN A 25 40.87 27.27 34.27
C GLN A 25 40.74 25.76 34.49
N ARG A 26 41.10 25.26 35.68
CA ARG A 26 40.92 23.84 36.03
C ARG A 26 39.44 23.44 36.11
N LEU A 27 38.58 24.31 36.63
CA LEU A 27 37.13 24.09 36.65
C LEU A 27 36.54 24.05 35.25
N TRP A 28 36.94 24.98 34.37
CA TRP A 28 36.54 24.99 32.97
C TRP A 28 37.00 23.75 32.23
N ALA A 29 38.27 23.35 32.39
CA ALA A 29 38.80 22.12 31.79
C ALA A 29 38.00 20.88 32.22
N LYS A 30 37.65 20.78 33.52
CA LYS A 30 36.80 19.68 34.01
C LYS A 30 35.41 19.69 33.39
N ARG A 31 34.78 20.86 33.25
CA ARG A 31 33.45 20.98 32.62
C ARG A 31 33.50 20.61 31.14
N ILE A 32 34.49 21.08 30.40
CA ILE A 32 34.69 20.74 28.99
C ILE A 32 34.88 19.23 28.84
N ALA A 33 35.78 18.62 29.60
CA ALA A 33 36.01 17.17 29.55
C ALA A 33 34.74 16.35 29.88
N ALA A 34 33.92 16.82 30.83
CA ALA A 34 32.65 16.17 31.15
C ALA A 34 31.62 16.28 30.00
N GLN A 35 31.56 17.42 29.31
CA GLN A 35 30.69 17.60 28.15
C GLN A 35 31.18 16.80 26.94
N GLU A 36 32.49 16.79 26.67
CA GLU A 36 33.08 15.94 25.63
C GLU A 36 32.80 14.45 25.88
N ALA A 37 32.92 13.99 27.13
CA ALA A 37 32.59 12.62 27.49
C ALA A 37 31.10 12.30 27.25
N LYS A 38 30.18 13.25 27.51
CA LYS A 38 28.76 13.11 27.17
C LYS A 38 28.54 13.02 25.66
N VAL A 39 29.17 13.91 24.88
CA VAL A 39 29.08 13.89 23.41
C VAL A 39 29.59 12.57 22.85
N ARG A 40 30.75 12.07 23.31
CA ARG A 40 31.28 10.76 22.89
C ARG A 40 30.29 9.62 23.17
N ARG A 41 29.60 9.63 24.33
CA ARG A 41 28.57 8.63 24.64
C ARG A 41 27.38 8.71 23.67
N PHE A 42 26.92 9.92 23.35
CA PHE A 42 25.85 10.10 22.37
C PHE A 42 26.26 9.65 20.98
N MET A 43 27.48 9.95 20.53
CA MET A 43 27.99 9.46 19.24
C MET A 43 28.01 7.93 19.18
N ILE A 44 28.47 7.25 20.24
CA ILE A 44 28.45 5.78 20.31
C ILE A 44 27.02 5.23 20.25
N MET A 45 26.07 5.88 20.94
CA MET A 45 24.66 5.48 20.92
C MET A 45 24.06 5.68 19.52
N GLU A 46 24.31 6.83 18.89
CA GLU A 46 23.87 7.13 17.53
C GLU A 46 24.40 6.09 16.54
N ASP A 47 25.69 5.76 16.61
CA ASP A 47 26.30 4.71 15.78
C ASP A 47 25.67 3.34 16.03
N SER A 48 25.34 3.01 17.28
CA SER A 48 24.63 1.78 17.62
C SER A 48 23.22 1.76 17.02
N CYS A 49 22.48 2.86 17.15
CA CYS A 49 21.16 3.03 16.56
C CYS A 49 21.22 2.94 15.02
N ARG A 50 22.19 3.61 14.40
CA ARG A 50 22.43 3.55 12.96
C ARG A 50 22.77 2.13 12.49
N LYS A 51 23.60 1.40 13.23
CA LYS A 51 23.91 -0.01 12.95
C LYS A 51 22.69 -0.92 13.14
N LYS A 52 21.89 -0.70 14.19
CA LYS A 52 20.63 -1.43 14.42
C LYS A 52 19.61 -1.14 13.32
N LEU A 53 19.46 0.12 12.93
CA LEU A 53 18.59 0.54 11.83
C LEU A 53 19.06 -0.07 10.52
N ARG A 54 20.35 -0.01 10.18
CA ARG A 54 20.90 -0.70 9.00
C ARG A 54 20.64 -2.20 9.05
N LYS A 55 20.85 -2.86 10.20
CA LYS A 55 20.55 -4.30 10.36
C LYS A 55 19.07 -4.60 10.28
N SER A 56 18.20 -3.73 10.79
CA SER A 56 16.74 -3.89 10.77
C SER A 56 16.17 -3.61 9.39
N VAL A 57 16.68 -2.60 8.69
CA VAL A 57 16.34 -2.32 7.29
C VAL A 57 16.86 -3.45 6.44
N LEU A 58 18.12 -3.87 6.58
CA LEU A 58 18.64 -5.01 5.83
C LEU A 58 17.95 -6.33 6.18
N ARG A 59 17.52 -6.56 7.43
CA ARG A 59 16.70 -7.74 7.77
C ARG A 59 15.29 -7.63 7.23
N SER A 60 14.65 -6.46 7.36
CA SER A 60 13.31 -6.23 6.84
C SER A 60 13.31 -6.32 5.32
N THR A 61 14.29 -5.75 4.63
CA THR A 61 14.46 -5.90 3.19
C THR A 61 14.91 -7.30 2.83
N ASN A 62 15.71 -8.01 3.64
CA ASN A 62 16.04 -9.42 3.40
C ASN A 62 14.86 -10.35 3.67
N GLU A 63 14.00 -10.03 4.63
CA GLU A 63 12.76 -10.76 4.91
C GLU A 63 11.73 -10.45 3.85
N GLN A 64 11.51 -9.19 3.47
CA GLN A 64 10.73 -8.80 2.30
C GLN A 64 11.29 -9.40 1.02
N LEU A 65 12.62 -9.45 0.85
CA LEU A 65 13.27 -10.15 -0.25
C LEU A 65 13.12 -11.66 -0.12
N LYS A 66 13.09 -12.26 1.07
CA LYS A 66 12.76 -13.67 1.26
C LYS A 66 11.29 -13.92 1.04
N TYR A 67 10.39 -12.98 1.32
CA TYR A 67 9.00 -13.05 0.92
C TYR A 67 8.88 -12.82 -0.59
N LEU A 68 9.78 -12.07 -1.23
CA LEU A 68 9.80 -11.84 -2.67
C LEU A 68 10.50 -12.97 -3.45
N VAL A 69 11.53 -13.59 -2.86
CA VAL A 69 12.32 -14.73 -3.38
C VAL A 69 11.64 -16.05 -3.00
N ASN A 70 10.99 -16.14 -1.84
CA ASN A 70 9.92 -17.11 -1.61
C ASN A 70 8.59 -16.64 -2.24
N THR A 71 8.54 -15.53 -2.97
CA THR A 71 7.57 -15.33 -4.07
C THR A 71 8.21 -15.58 -5.43
N ASP A 72 9.22 -16.44 -5.47
CA ASP A 72 9.33 -17.42 -6.57
C ASP A 72 8.20 -18.49 -6.50
N LEU A 73 7.14 -18.18 -5.76
CA LEU A 73 5.75 -18.62 -5.98
C LEU A 73 5.14 -17.99 -7.24
N LEU A 74 5.85 -17.10 -7.94
CA LEU A 74 5.51 -16.86 -9.34
C LEU A 74 5.84 -18.09 -10.21
N GLY A 75 6.82 -18.92 -9.83
CA GLY A 75 7.13 -20.17 -10.52
C GLY A 75 6.49 -21.43 -9.90
N SER A 76 6.32 -21.52 -8.57
CA SER A 76 6.14 -22.82 -7.90
C SER A 76 4.93 -23.01 -6.98
N MET A 77 4.14 -21.98 -6.63
CA MET A 77 2.86 -22.23 -5.94
C MET A 77 1.76 -22.35 -6.98
N GLU A 78 1.29 -23.57 -7.20
CA GLU A 78 -0.09 -23.78 -7.61
C GLU A 78 -0.98 -23.22 -6.50
N MET A 79 -1.30 -21.92 -6.57
CA MET A 79 -2.29 -21.29 -5.71
C MET A 79 -3.60 -22.05 -5.92
N LYS A 80 -4.04 -22.76 -4.87
CA LYS A 80 -5.30 -23.49 -4.88
C LYS A 80 -6.42 -22.50 -5.17
N LEU A 81 -7.01 -22.61 -6.35
CA LEU A 81 -8.13 -21.77 -6.77
C LEU A 81 -9.29 -21.95 -5.79
N PRO A 82 -9.97 -20.85 -5.40
CA PRO A 82 -11.11 -20.93 -4.51
C PRO A 82 -12.21 -21.83 -5.12
N PRO A 83 -12.83 -22.74 -4.34
CA PRO A 83 -13.96 -23.51 -4.81
C PRO A 83 -15.07 -22.56 -5.31
N ARG A 84 -15.69 -22.86 -6.44
CA ARG A 84 -16.68 -21.97 -7.09
C ARG A 84 -17.85 -21.60 -6.18
N ALA A 85 -18.22 -22.49 -5.25
CA ALA A 85 -19.26 -22.25 -4.24
C ALA A 85 -18.88 -21.16 -3.22
N ALA A 86 -17.58 -20.88 -3.03
CA ALA A 86 -17.10 -19.85 -2.12
C ALA A 86 -17.56 -18.45 -2.56
N PHE A 87 -17.54 -18.14 -3.87
CA PHE A 87 -17.99 -16.83 -4.37
C PHE A 87 -19.45 -16.52 -3.98
N ASN A 88 -20.33 -17.52 -4.08
CA ASN A 88 -21.72 -17.39 -3.63
C ASN A 88 -21.85 -17.28 -2.10
N ALA A 89 -20.99 -17.97 -1.34
CA ALA A 89 -20.98 -17.92 0.12
C ALA A 89 -20.57 -16.54 0.66
N PHE A 90 -19.72 -15.81 -0.07
CA PHE A 90 -19.34 -14.42 0.23
C PHE A 90 -20.27 -13.38 -0.43
N GLY A 91 -21.40 -13.81 -1.00
CA GLY A 91 -22.39 -12.92 -1.60
C GLY A 91 -21.92 -12.24 -2.90
N ILE A 92 -20.83 -12.70 -3.52
CA ILE A 92 -20.34 -12.18 -4.80
C ILE A 92 -21.16 -12.85 -5.92
N PRO A 93 -21.97 -12.10 -6.68
CA PRO A 93 -22.68 -12.68 -7.82
C PRO A 93 -21.66 -13.23 -8.81
N THR A 94 -21.83 -14.49 -9.21
CA THR A 94 -20.95 -15.17 -10.18
C THR A 94 -20.76 -14.41 -11.50
N ARG A 95 -21.74 -13.54 -11.86
CA ARG A 95 -21.68 -12.64 -13.03
C ARG A 95 -20.70 -11.47 -12.88
N GLN A 96 -20.31 -11.14 -11.65
CA GLN A 96 -19.43 -10.01 -11.30
C GLN A 96 -18.01 -10.46 -10.90
N VAL A 97 -17.71 -11.74 -11.03
CA VAL A 97 -16.38 -12.29 -10.73
C VAL A 97 -15.37 -11.77 -11.77
N THR A 98 -14.36 -11.05 -11.27
CA THR A 98 -13.20 -10.53 -12.01
C THR A 98 -11.94 -11.31 -11.65
N GLY A 99 -10.89 -11.25 -12.47
CA GLY A 99 -9.60 -11.85 -12.16
C GLY A 99 -9.02 -11.38 -10.81
N PHE A 100 -9.24 -10.11 -10.46
CA PHE A 100 -8.86 -9.59 -9.14
C PHE A 100 -9.63 -10.26 -8.00
N SER A 101 -10.95 -10.45 -8.15
CA SER A 101 -11.75 -11.12 -7.11
C SER A 101 -11.31 -12.58 -6.89
N VAL A 102 -10.92 -13.28 -7.95
CA VAL A 102 -10.35 -14.64 -7.88
C VAL A 102 -9.01 -14.61 -7.16
N PHE A 103 -8.15 -13.65 -7.48
CA PHE A 103 -6.85 -13.46 -6.84
C PHE A 103 -6.98 -13.12 -5.34
N ALA A 104 -7.84 -12.15 -5.00
CA ALA A 104 -8.11 -11.75 -3.63
C ALA A 104 -8.63 -12.93 -2.81
N MET A 105 -9.61 -13.66 -3.36
CA MET A 105 -10.15 -14.87 -2.73
C MET A 105 -9.10 -15.96 -2.55
N ALA A 106 -8.27 -16.23 -3.56
CA ALA A 106 -7.19 -17.20 -3.46
C ALA A 106 -6.19 -16.84 -2.35
N ARG A 107 -5.87 -15.55 -2.18
CA ARG A 107 -4.99 -15.07 -1.11
C ARG A 107 -5.65 -15.13 0.27
N LEU A 108 -6.92 -14.78 0.37
CA LEU A 108 -7.70 -14.85 1.60
C LEU A 108 -7.85 -16.30 2.10
N HIS A 109 -8.10 -17.24 1.18
CA HIS A 109 -8.16 -18.67 1.50
C HIS A 109 -6.81 -19.28 1.88
N ALA A 110 -5.71 -18.77 1.31
CA ALA A 110 -4.36 -19.24 1.65
C ALA A 110 -3.86 -18.71 3.01
N SER A 111 -4.37 -17.58 3.48
CA SER A 111 -3.87 -16.88 4.67
C SER A 111 -4.99 -16.55 5.67
N THR A 112 -5.82 -17.52 6.03
CA THR A 112 -6.90 -17.33 7.03
C THR A 112 -6.37 -16.95 8.43
N ALA A 113 -5.13 -17.32 8.76
CA ALA A 113 -4.58 -17.18 10.11
C ALA A 113 -4.00 -15.78 10.44
N SER A 114 -3.76 -14.91 9.44
CA SER A 114 -3.11 -13.60 9.64
C SER A 114 -4.06 -12.40 9.52
N LEU A 115 -5.36 -12.64 9.33
CA LEU A 115 -6.35 -11.63 8.91
C LEU A 115 -7.20 -11.08 10.06
N SER A 116 -7.13 -11.65 11.27
CA SER A 116 -8.04 -11.31 12.36
C SER A 116 -7.80 -9.93 12.99
N ASP A 117 -6.60 -9.36 12.84
CA ASP A 117 -6.21 -8.12 13.55
C ASP A 117 -5.94 -6.92 12.61
N ALA A 118 -5.99 -7.11 11.29
CA ALA A 118 -5.71 -6.05 10.32
C ALA A 118 -6.97 -5.25 9.97
N SER A 119 -6.85 -3.92 9.91
CA SER A 119 -7.93 -3.06 9.41
C SER A 119 -8.31 -3.47 7.98
N PRO A 120 -9.62 -3.60 7.66
CA PRO A 120 -10.09 -3.95 6.32
C PRO A 120 -9.52 -3.05 5.21
N ILE A 121 -9.28 -1.77 5.53
CA ILE A 121 -8.73 -0.80 4.58
C ILE A 121 -7.26 -1.10 4.26
N ALA A 122 -6.47 -1.49 5.26
CA ALA A 122 -5.07 -1.85 5.08
C ALA A 122 -4.93 -3.12 4.23
N LEU A 123 -5.81 -4.09 4.47
CA LEU A 123 -5.87 -5.32 3.69
C LEU A 123 -6.15 -5.06 2.20
N ILE A 124 -7.11 -4.19 1.91
CA ILE A 124 -7.48 -3.86 0.52
C ILE A 124 -6.32 -3.17 -0.18
N ALA A 125 -5.67 -2.22 0.49
CA ALA A 125 -4.48 -1.56 -0.03
C ALA A 125 -3.36 -2.56 -0.35
N ASP A 126 -3.12 -3.54 0.53
CA ASP A 126 -2.11 -4.58 0.33
C ASP A 126 -2.46 -5.51 -0.85
N LEU A 127 -3.73 -5.90 -0.99
CA LEU A 127 -4.20 -6.74 -2.10
C LEU A 127 -4.12 -6.01 -3.44
N LEU A 128 -4.48 -4.73 -3.48
CA LEU A 128 -4.36 -3.89 -4.67
C LEU A 128 -2.89 -3.71 -5.07
N GLY A 129 -2.01 -3.39 -4.12
CA GLY A 129 -0.57 -3.29 -4.37
C GLY A 129 0.02 -4.60 -4.90
N ALA A 130 -0.38 -5.74 -4.33
CA ALA A 130 0.06 -7.05 -4.79
C ALA A 130 -0.49 -7.40 -6.19
N TRP A 131 -1.69 -6.94 -6.54
CA TRP A 131 -2.27 -7.11 -7.86
C TRP A 131 -1.56 -6.25 -8.91
N GLU A 132 -1.23 -5.00 -8.60
CA GLU A 132 -0.52 -4.10 -9.53
C GLU A 132 0.82 -4.67 -9.98
N VAL A 133 1.61 -5.20 -9.04
CA VAL A 133 2.95 -5.76 -9.27
C VAL A 133 2.91 -7.12 -10.00
N LEU A 134 1.75 -7.77 -10.08
CA LEU A 134 1.62 -9.09 -10.70
C LEU A 134 1.89 -9.04 -12.23
N PRO A 135 2.67 -9.99 -12.79
CA PRO A 135 2.91 -10.05 -14.24
C PRO A 135 1.62 -10.17 -15.06
N PRO A 136 1.56 -9.56 -16.26
CA PRO A 136 0.37 -9.61 -17.13
C PRO A 136 -0.11 -11.04 -17.43
N SER A 137 0.80 -11.98 -17.67
CA SER A 137 0.48 -13.39 -17.95
C SER A 137 -0.29 -14.09 -16.82
N LYS A 138 -0.03 -13.70 -15.56
CA LYS A 138 -0.76 -14.24 -14.41
C LYS A 138 -2.09 -13.55 -14.19
N LYS A 139 -2.17 -12.24 -14.47
CA LYS A 139 -3.45 -11.50 -14.47
C LYS A 139 -4.42 -12.12 -15.49
N GLU A 140 -3.93 -12.45 -16.68
CA GLU A 140 -4.68 -13.16 -17.73
C GLU A 140 -5.14 -14.55 -17.27
N TRP A 141 -4.31 -15.29 -16.55
CA TRP A 141 -4.69 -16.61 -16.01
C TRP A 141 -5.83 -16.51 -14.99
N TYR A 142 -5.77 -15.55 -14.06
CA TYR A 142 -6.86 -15.30 -13.11
C TYR A 142 -8.15 -14.83 -13.81
N GLU A 143 -8.02 -13.99 -14.84
CA GLU A 143 -9.15 -13.54 -15.65
C GLU A 143 -9.78 -14.69 -16.45
N ALA A 144 -8.97 -15.59 -17.01
CA ALA A 144 -9.46 -16.78 -17.70
C ALA A 144 -10.27 -17.69 -16.75
N HIS A 145 -9.87 -17.77 -15.48
CA HIS A 145 -10.65 -18.49 -14.48
C HIS A 145 -11.94 -17.76 -14.10
N ALA A 146 -11.90 -16.45 -13.92
CA ALA A 146 -13.10 -15.63 -13.71
C ALA A 146 -14.11 -15.77 -14.86
N GLU A 147 -13.62 -15.77 -16.10
CA GLU A 147 -14.40 -16.03 -17.31
C GLU A 147 -15.03 -17.44 -17.32
N SER A 148 -14.30 -18.47 -16.90
CA SER A 148 -14.86 -19.82 -16.76
C SER A 148 -16.01 -19.87 -15.74
N VAL A 149 -15.85 -19.19 -14.60
CA VAL A 149 -16.91 -19.10 -13.58
C VAL A 149 -18.14 -18.35 -14.10
N ARG A 150 -17.93 -17.29 -14.90
CA ARG A 150 -19.01 -16.53 -15.54
C ARG A 150 -19.75 -17.33 -16.60
N ARG A 151 -19.03 -18.09 -17.43
CA ARG A 151 -19.62 -18.88 -18.55
C ARG A 151 -20.43 -20.08 -18.08
N ASP A 152 -20.04 -20.75 -17.00
CA ASP A 152 -20.79 -21.91 -16.50
C ASP A 152 -22.18 -21.52 -15.95
N LEU A 153 -22.39 -20.25 -15.59
CA LEU A 153 -23.71 -19.71 -15.28
C LEU A 153 -24.61 -19.59 -16.52
N VAL A 154 -24.03 -19.31 -17.68
CA VAL A 154 -24.74 -19.26 -18.97
C VAL A 154 -25.12 -20.67 -19.42
N ALA A 155 -24.24 -21.66 -19.20
CA ALA A 155 -24.54 -23.07 -19.48
C ALA A 155 -25.61 -23.66 -18.54
N GLY A 156 -25.65 -23.22 -17.27
CA GLY A 156 -26.70 -23.58 -16.31
C GLY A 156 -28.06 -22.92 -16.59
N HIS A 157 -28.10 -21.85 -17.38
CA HIS A 157 -29.34 -21.18 -17.82
C HIS A 157 -29.78 -21.60 -19.22
N ALA A 158 -28.89 -22.20 -20.03
CA ALA A 158 -29.16 -22.60 -21.41
C ALA A 158 -29.93 -23.93 -21.56
N THR A 159 -30.37 -24.58 -20.47
CA THR A 159 -31.24 -25.77 -20.55
C THR A 159 -32.73 -25.45 -20.63
N ASN A 160 -33.14 -24.19 -20.55
CA ASN A 160 -34.52 -23.78 -20.82
C ASN A 160 -34.54 -22.46 -21.60
N HIS A 161 -34.51 -22.52 -22.93
CA HIS A 161 -35.47 -21.85 -23.83
C HIS A 161 -35.00 -21.93 -25.30
N SER A 162 -35.99 -22.18 -26.16
CA SER A 162 -35.92 -22.45 -27.60
C SER A 162 -35.44 -21.24 -28.44
N PRO A 163 -34.89 -21.44 -29.66
CA PRO A 163 -34.28 -20.36 -30.44
C PRO A 163 -35.25 -19.76 -31.47
N GLN A 164 -35.31 -18.42 -31.51
CA GLN A 164 -35.79 -17.60 -32.63
C GLN A 164 -35.14 -16.21 -32.52
N THR A 165 -34.80 -15.39 -33.52
CA THR A 165 -34.46 -15.46 -34.96
C THR A 165 -33.97 -14.02 -35.29
N ALA A 166 -33.05 -13.87 -36.28
CA ALA A 166 -32.78 -12.66 -37.10
C ALA A 166 -32.28 -11.36 -36.41
N SER A 167 -31.06 -10.89 -36.69
CA SER A 167 -30.56 -10.12 -37.86
C SER A 167 -30.83 -8.60 -37.79
N ASN A 168 -29.74 -7.82 -37.76
CA ASN A 168 -29.37 -6.80 -38.77
C ASN A 168 -28.35 -5.81 -38.18
N LEU A 169 -27.17 -5.73 -38.80
CA LEU A 169 -26.35 -4.51 -38.85
C LEU A 169 -27.04 -3.50 -39.80
N PRO A 170 -26.82 -2.19 -39.61
CA PRO A 170 -25.92 -1.53 -40.56
C PRO A 170 -25.02 -0.39 -40.00
N SER A 171 -23.84 -0.32 -40.62
CA SER A 171 -23.03 0.85 -41.03
C SER A 171 -22.68 2.01 -40.09
N ASN A 172 -21.36 2.14 -39.89
CA ASN A 172 -20.53 3.34 -39.73
C ASN A 172 -21.12 4.63 -40.34
N GLU A 173 -21.24 5.68 -39.52
CA GLU A 173 -20.97 7.10 -39.83
C GLU A 173 -21.46 7.99 -38.65
N ALA A 174 -20.82 7.92 -37.48
CA ALA A 174 -21.12 8.81 -36.33
C ALA A 174 -19.98 8.90 -35.28
N GLU A 175 -18.72 8.71 -35.66
CA GLU A 175 -17.65 8.34 -34.70
C GLU A 175 -17.11 9.45 -33.76
N GLU A 176 -17.52 10.72 -33.86
CA GLU A 176 -16.97 11.77 -32.97
C GLU A 176 -17.96 12.37 -31.97
N HIS A 177 -19.27 12.24 -32.18
CA HIS A 177 -20.26 12.80 -31.25
C HIS A 177 -20.76 11.80 -30.20
N ASP A 178 -20.53 10.50 -30.42
CA ASP A 178 -21.00 9.39 -29.58
C ASP A 178 -19.99 9.01 -28.47
N GLU A 179 -18.72 9.40 -28.61
CA GLU A 179 -17.64 9.02 -27.67
C GLU A 179 -17.82 9.61 -26.27
N ALA A 180 -18.10 10.92 -26.17
CA ALA A 180 -18.32 11.61 -24.89
C ALA A 180 -19.61 11.18 -24.19
N ASP A 181 -20.60 10.74 -24.98
CA ASP A 181 -21.94 10.41 -24.50
C ASP A 181 -21.97 8.98 -23.91
N TRP A 182 -21.21 8.04 -24.48
CA TRP A 182 -21.04 6.71 -23.88
C TRP A 182 -20.20 6.74 -22.61
N GLU A 183 -19.13 7.53 -22.54
CA GLU A 183 -18.28 7.58 -21.35
C GLU A 183 -19.03 8.21 -20.16
N SER A 184 -19.85 9.23 -20.41
CA SER A 184 -20.70 9.87 -19.38
C SER A 184 -21.81 8.95 -18.86
N ARG A 185 -22.37 8.08 -19.72
CA ARG A 185 -23.31 7.03 -19.29
C ARG A 185 -22.60 5.96 -18.46
N ALA A 186 -21.45 5.51 -18.95
CA ALA A 186 -20.63 4.50 -18.31
C ALA A 186 -20.15 4.93 -16.91
N TYR A 187 -19.71 6.18 -16.76
CA TYR A 187 -19.27 6.71 -15.47
C TYR A 187 -20.41 6.77 -14.45
N ARG A 188 -21.64 7.13 -14.88
CA ARG A 188 -22.82 7.13 -14.00
C ARG A 188 -23.20 5.71 -13.55
N CYS A 189 -23.10 4.73 -14.44
CA CYS A 189 -23.31 3.32 -14.08
C CYS A 189 -22.22 2.84 -13.11
N PHE A 190 -20.96 3.19 -13.37
CA PHE A 190 -19.84 2.92 -12.48
C PHE A 190 -20.01 3.54 -11.09
N LEU A 191 -20.45 4.79 -10.97
CA LEU A 191 -20.70 5.42 -9.66
C LEU A 191 -21.74 4.67 -8.82
N ARG A 192 -22.72 4.03 -9.46
CA ARG A 192 -23.78 3.30 -8.74
C ARG A 192 -23.38 1.86 -8.44
N GLU A 193 -22.74 1.20 -9.40
CA GLU A 193 -22.37 -0.22 -9.30
C GLU A 193 -21.05 -0.40 -8.54
N GLY A 194 -20.06 0.45 -8.80
CA GLY A 194 -18.78 0.47 -8.07
C GLY A 194 -18.98 0.71 -6.58
N ARG A 195 -19.89 1.63 -6.21
CA ARG A 195 -20.27 1.85 -4.81
C ARG A 195 -20.81 0.56 -4.17
N ARG A 196 -21.78 -0.09 -4.81
CA ARG A 196 -22.38 -1.33 -4.30
C ARG A 196 -21.35 -2.46 -4.19
N GLN A 197 -20.41 -2.53 -5.13
CA GLN A 197 -19.34 -3.53 -5.12
C GLN A 197 -18.36 -3.27 -3.97
N LEU A 198 -18.01 -2.01 -3.74
CA LEU A 198 -17.15 -1.61 -2.65
C LEU A 198 -17.85 -1.82 -1.29
N GLU A 199 -19.11 -1.42 -1.17
CA GLU A 199 -19.92 -1.64 0.04
C GLU A 199 -20.09 -3.11 0.37
N ALA A 200 -20.27 -3.97 -0.63
CA ALA A 200 -20.33 -5.42 -0.43
C ALA A 200 -19.01 -6.01 0.09
N SER A 201 -17.89 -5.35 -0.22
CA SER A 201 -16.55 -5.82 0.15
C SER A 201 -16.05 -5.26 1.48
N VAL A 202 -16.49 -4.04 1.84
CA VAL A 202 -15.93 -3.27 2.97
C VAL A 202 -16.98 -2.89 4.02
N GLY A 203 -18.26 -3.09 3.73
CA GLY A 203 -19.38 -2.60 4.54
C GLY A 203 -19.88 -1.22 4.09
N PRO A 204 -20.89 -0.66 4.76
CA PRO A 204 -21.56 0.56 4.33
C PRO A 204 -20.59 1.74 4.23
N LEU A 205 -20.68 2.48 3.13
CA LEU A 205 -19.81 3.60 2.81
C LEU A 205 -20.60 4.90 2.74
N GLU A 206 -20.05 5.95 3.35
CA GLU A 206 -20.60 7.30 3.21
C GLU A 206 -20.46 7.79 1.77
N GLU A 207 -21.47 8.52 1.28
CA GLU A 207 -21.51 8.95 -0.12
C GLU A 207 -20.36 9.90 -0.48
N ALA A 208 -19.94 10.74 0.47
CA ALA A 208 -18.82 11.67 0.30
C ALA A 208 -17.49 10.93 0.09
N ASP A 209 -17.26 9.82 0.80
CA ASP A 209 -16.03 9.03 0.69
C ASP A 209 -15.97 8.28 -0.64
N TRP A 210 -17.10 7.75 -1.10
CA TRP A 210 -17.20 7.11 -2.41
C TRP A 210 -16.91 8.10 -3.54
N LEU A 211 -17.51 9.29 -3.50
CA LEU A 211 -17.30 10.32 -4.53
C LEU A 211 -15.84 10.83 -4.56
N ALA A 212 -15.11 10.74 -3.46
CA ALA A 212 -13.68 11.07 -3.41
C ALA A 212 -12.79 9.97 -4.04
N LEU A 213 -13.21 8.71 -3.99
CA LEU A 213 -12.46 7.55 -4.50
C LEU A 213 -12.76 7.24 -5.97
N ALA A 214 -14.03 7.38 -6.37
CA ALA A 214 -14.52 6.99 -7.68
C ALA A 214 -13.75 7.59 -8.88
N PRO A 215 -13.28 8.85 -8.87
CA PRO A 215 -12.50 9.39 -10.00
C PRO A 215 -11.16 8.68 -10.20
N LYS A 216 -10.50 8.28 -9.11
CA LYS A 216 -9.22 7.55 -9.16
C LYS A 216 -9.42 6.12 -9.62
N GLU A 217 -10.46 5.46 -9.12
CA GLU A 217 -10.81 4.11 -9.53
C GLU A 217 -11.23 4.08 -11.01
N TRP A 218 -12.07 5.01 -11.46
CA TRP A 218 -12.41 5.16 -12.89
C TRP A 218 -11.17 5.39 -13.76
N GLY A 219 -10.24 6.22 -13.29
CA GLY A 219 -8.95 6.46 -13.93
C GLY A 219 -8.12 5.19 -14.13
N SER A 220 -8.20 4.24 -13.19
CA SER A 220 -7.48 2.96 -13.25
C SER A 220 -8.09 1.92 -14.21
N LEU A 221 -9.36 2.11 -14.61
CA LEU A 221 -10.04 1.19 -15.51
C LEU A 221 -9.55 1.37 -16.96
N THR A 222 -9.32 0.24 -17.62
CA THR A 222 -9.02 0.18 -19.06
C THR A 222 -10.23 0.61 -19.90
N LEU A 223 -9.99 1.05 -21.14
CA LEU A 223 -11.04 1.44 -22.08
C LEU A 223 -12.11 0.34 -22.25
N ARG A 224 -11.69 -0.94 -22.31
CA ARG A 224 -12.60 -2.08 -22.41
C ARG A 224 -13.52 -2.20 -21.19
N GLN A 225 -12.99 -1.99 -19.98
CA GLN A 225 -13.77 -2.02 -18.75
C GLN A 225 -14.75 -0.84 -18.67
N ARG A 226 -14.31 0.36 -19.06
CA ARG A 226 -15.20 1.53 -19.15
C ARG A 226 -16.35 1.28 -20.13
N LYS A 227 -16.07 0.68 -21.30
CA LYS A 227 -17.11 0.30 -22.28
C LYS A 227 -18.11 -0.73 -21.74
N CYS A 228 -17.71 -1.62 -20.83
CA CYS A 228 -18.65 -2.55 -20.18
C CYS A 228 -19.70 -1.85 -19.32
N TYR A 229 -19.38 -0.68 -18.74
CA TYR A 229 -20.36 0.13 -18.02
C TYR A 229 -21.28 0.93 -18.95
N ALA A 230 -20.88 1.11 -20.22
CA ALA A 230 -21.70 1.79 -21.24
C ALA A 230 -22.78 0.88 -21.85
N GLN A 231 -22.59 -0.44 -21.77
CA GLN A 231 -23.47 -1.46 -22.36
C GLN A 231 -24.59 -1.94 -21.41
N ARG A 232 -24.77 -1.27 -20.27
CA ARG A 232 -25.75 -1.60 -19.22
C ARG A 232 -26.72 -0.45 -19.03
#